data_AF-A0A9C8W1M5-F1
#
_entry.id   AF-A0A9C8W1M5-F1
#
_cell.length_a   1.000
_cell.length_b   1.000
_cell.length_c   1.000
_cell.angle_alpha   90.00
_cell.angle_beta   90.00
_cell.angle_gamma   90.00
#
_symmetry.space_group_name_H-M   'P 1'
#
loop_
_entity.id
_entity.type
_entity.pdbx_description
1 polymer ?
#
loop_
_entity_poly.entity_id
_entity_poly.type
_entity_poly.pdbx_seq_one_letter_code
_entity_poly.pdbx_strand_id
1 'polypeptide(L)'
;MTLRAIRFLLFLVPALPTPALAVQVHGGSEGLVSHQIGHLLFLAGMGYLLWRIRRRNLQAPAWRSFRHFLCCIVLWNIITITGHWLDGMIPPDHFIKSGTITTSYQVNGPLDLVFYASRLDHFLLVPAFLFLLLALQRWSRHP
;
A
#
# COMPACT_ATOMS: atom_id res chain seq x y z
N MET A 1 35.81 -32.21 5.93
CA MET A 1 34.80 -31.15 6.07
C MET A 1 33.64 -31.70 6.89
N THR A 2 33.35 -31.15 8.06
CA THR A 2 32.37 -31.71 9.01
C THR A 2 30.93 -31.46 8.52
N LEU A 3 29.98 -32.37 8.81
CA LEU A 3 28.55 -32.24 8.48
C LEU A 3 27.93 -30.88 8.89
N ARG A 4 28.51 -30.22 9.89
CA ARG A 4 28.14 -28.86 10.33
C ARG A 4 28.50 -27.78 9.31
N ALA A 5 29.67 -27.87 8.67
CA ALA A 5 30.08 -26.95 7.62
C ALA A 5 29.20 -27.09 6.37
N ILE A 6 28.80 -28.32 6.04
CA ILE A 6 27.88 -28.59 4.92
C ILE A 6 26.49 -28.02 5.20
N ARG A 7 25.96 -28.20 6.42
CA ARG A 7 24.68 -27.58 6.83
C ARG A 7 24.74 -26.05 6.86
N PHE A 8 25.86 -25.48 7.31
CA PHE A 8 26.06 -24.03 7.33
C PHE A 8 26.13 -23.45 5.91
N LEU A 9 26.85 -24.11 4.98
CA LEU A 9 26.86 -23.74 3.57
C LEU A 9 25.46 -23.86 2.93
N LEU A 10 24.70 -24.92 3.22
CA LEU A 10 23.34 -25.11 2.70
C LEU A 10 22.36 -24.00 3.14
N PHE A 11 22.57 -23.39 4.32
CA PHE A 11 21.79 -22.23 4.79
C PHE A 11 22.25 -20.90 4.18
N LEU A 12 23.53 -20.76 3.81
CA LEU A 12 24.07 -19.53 3.21
C LEU A 12 23.76 -19.39 1.72
N VAL A 13 23.65 -20.50 0.98
CA VAL A 13 23.38 -20.50 -0.47
C VAL A 13 22.07 -19.77 -0.85
N PRO A 14 20.92 -19.96 -0.16
CA PRO A 14 19.71 -19.20 -0.45
C PRO A 14 19.73 -17.75 0.06
N ALA A 15 20.72 -17.37 0.89
CA ALA A 15 20.90 -15.99 1.34
C ALA A 15 21.73 -15.14 0.36
N LEU A 16 22.32 -15.76 -0.67
CA LEU A 16 22.93 -15.04 -1.77
C LEU A 16 21.82 -14.39 -2.60
N PRO A 17 21.86 -13.05 -2.81
CA PRO A 17 20.88 -12.37 -3.64
C PRO A 17 21.05 -12.84 -5.07
N THR A 18 20.28 -13.85 -5.45
CA THR A 18 20.09 -14.26 -6.83
C THR A 18 18.86 -13.53 -7.36
N PRO A 19 18.82 -13.18 -8.66
CA PRO A 19 17.57 -12.73 -9.25
C PRO A 19 16.54 -13.82 -8.99
N ALA A 20 15.58 -13.55 -8.11
CA ALA A 20 14.43 -14.40 -8.00
C ALA A 20 13.75 -14.28 -9.36
N LEU A 21 13.95 -15.27 -10.24
CA LEU A 21 13.21 -15.47 -11.49
C LEU A 21 11.72 -15.75 -11.21
N ALA A 22 11.16 -15.18 -10.14
CA ALA A 22 9.76 -14.87 -10.06
C ALA A 22 9.44 -14.01 -11.29
N VAL A 23 8.31 -14.27 -11.92
CA VAL A 23 7.75 -13.47 -13.00
C VAL A 23 7.67 -12.01 -12.54
N GLN A 24 8.70 -11.21 -12.80
CA GLN A 24 8.70 -9.78 -12.49
C GLN A 24 9.61 -9.01 -13.43
N VAL A 25 9.13 -8.82 -14.66
CA VAL A 25 9.53 -7.68 -15.49
C VAL A 25 8.29 -6.84 -15.70
N HIS A 26 8.10 -5.82 -14.88
CA HIS A 26 6.98 -4.89 -15.00
C HIS A 26 7.54 -3.46 -14.96
N GLY A 27 8.47 -3.19 -15.88
CA GLY A 27 8.79 -1.82 -16.29
C GLY A 27 7.80 -1.39 -17.38
N GLY A 28 7.36 -0.13 -17.36
CA GLY A 28 6.40 0.39 -18.33
C GLY A 28 4.93 0.12 -17.98
N SER A 29 4.07 0.14 -19.00
CA SER A 29 2.60 0.15 -18.83
C SER A 29 2.02 -1.12 -18.24
N GLU A 30 2.60 -2.29 -18.52
CA GLU A 30 2.13 -3.57 -17.99
C GLU A 30 2.19 -3.59 -16.46
N GLY A 31 3.31 -3.11 -15.89
CA GLY A 31 3.48 -3.02 -14.45
C GLY A 31 2.47 -2.14 -13.77
N LEU A 32 2.23 -0.96 -14.37
CA LEU A 32 1.22 -0.04 -13.88
C LEU A 32 -0.18 -0.68 -13.91
N VAL A 33 -0.56 -1.33 -15.01
CA VAL A 33 -1.88 -1.96 -15.16
C VAL A 33 -2.07 -3.10 -14.16
N SER A 34 -1.11 -4.02 -14.05
CA SER A 34 -1.17 -5.13 -13.09
C SER A 34 -1.27 -4.61 -11.66
N HIS A 35 -0.53 -3.56 -11.32
CA HIS A 35 -0.59 -2.91 -10.02
C HIS A 35 -1.97 -2.29 -9.74
N GLN A 36 -2.55 -1.58 -10.72
CA GLN A 36 -3.90 -1.02 -10.63
C GLN A 36 -4.97 -2.09 -10.43
N ILE A 37 -4.89 -3.22 -11.14
CA ILE A 37 -5.79 -4.36 -10.94
C ILE A 37 -5.69 -4.88 -9.50
N GLY A 38 -4.47 -4.98 -8.96
CA GLY A 38 -4.24 -5.33 -7.56
C GLY A 38 -4.96 -4.38 -6.60
N HIS A 39 -4.87 -3.07 -6.83
CA HIS A 39 -5.59 -2.08 -6.04
C HIS A 39 -7.12 -2.25 -6.14
N LEU A 40 -7.67 -2.45 -7.35
CA LEU A 40 -9.11 -2.65 -7.55
C LEU A 40 -9.64 -3.89 -6.82
N LEU A 41 -8.93 -5.01 -6.90
CA LEU A 41 -9.29 -6.24 -6.18
C LEU A 41 -9.22 -6.04 -4.66
N PHE A 42 -8.17 -5.35 -4.19
CA PHE A 42 -8.03 -5.03 -2.79
C PHE A 42 -9.15 -4.11 -2.29
N LEU A 43 -9.50 -3.06 -3.04
CA LEU A 43 -10.60 -2.14 -2.76
C LEU A 43 -11.94 -2.89 -2.65
N ALA A 44 -12.22 -3.79 -3.60
CA ALA A 44 -13.42 -4.62 -3.58
C ALA A 44 -13.46 -5.52 -2.34
N GLY A 45 -12.35 -6.18 -2.00
CA GLY A 45 -12.25 -7.04 -0.82
C GLY A 45 -12.47 -6.28 0.50
N MET A 46 -11.79 -5.15 0.68
CA MET A 46 -11.92 -4.32 1.88
C MET A 46 -13.32 -3.68 1.98
N GLY A 47 -13.88 -3.23 0.86
CA GLY A 47 -15.24 -2.70 0.76
C GLY A 47 -16.29 -3.74 1.13
N TYR A 48 -16.14 -4.98 0.65
CA TYR A 48 -17.01 -6.10 1.01
C TYR A 48 -16.97 -6.40 2.52
N LEU A 49 -15.77 -6.46 3.12
CA LEU A 49 -15.63 -6.67 4.56
C LEU A 49 -16.30 -5.55 5.38
N LEU A 50 -16.09 -4.29 4.97
CA LEU A 50 -16.68 -3.13 5.61
C LEU A 50 -18.21 -3.18 5.55
N TRP A 51 -18.77 -3.51 4.38
CA TRP A 51 -20.19 -3.71 4.19
C TRP A 51 -20.73 -4.83 5.10
N ARG A 52 -20.03 -5.97 5.16
CA ARG A 52 -20.43 -7.14 5.97
C ARG A 52 -20.48 -6.80 7.46
N ILE A 53 -19.48 -6.09 7.97
CA ILE A 53 -19.42 -5.65 9.38
C ILE A 53 -20.57 -4.70 9.71
N ARG A 54 -20.90 -3.77 8.81
CA ARG A 54 -22.04 -2.86 8.96
C ARG A 54 -23.37 -3.63 8.96
N ARG A 55 -23.55 -4.57 8.03
CA ARG A 55 -24.77 -5.38 7.92
C ARG A 55 -25.00 -6.30 9.13
N ARG A 56 -23.92 -6.86 9.71
CA ARG A 56 -24.00 -7.72 10.90
C ARG A 56 -24.05 -6.94 12.22
N ASN A 57 -24.04 -5.61 12.18
CA ASN A 57 -24.05 -4.74 13.36
C ASN A 57 -22.99 -5.13 14.41
N LEU A 58 -21.78 -5.46 13.97
CA LEU A 58 -20.70 -5.87 14.88
C LEU A 58 -20.14 -4.63 15.61
N GLN A 59 -20.61 -4.39 16.83
CA GLN A 59 -20.30 -3.17 17.62
C GLN A 59 -19.25 -3.37 18.72
N ALA A 60 -18.74 -4.59 18.93
CA ALA A 60 -17.71 -4.81 19.95
C ALA A 60 -16.48 -3.91 19.71
N PRO A 61 -15.74 -3.50 20.76
CA PRO A 61 -14.63 -2.56 20.63
C PRO A 61 -13.58 -2.96 19.58
N ALA A 62 -13.31 -4.27 19.42
CA ALA A 62 -12.40 -4.77 18.40
C ALA A 62 -12.95 -4.54 16.98
N TRP A 63 -14.22 -4.88 16.74
CA TRP A 63 -14.92 -4.65 15.47
C TRP A 63 -15.04 -3.17 15.12
N ARG A 64 -15.21 -2.30 16.12
CA ARG A 64 -15.17 -0.84 15.90
C ARG A 64 -13.80 -0.40 15.41
N SER A 65 -12.70 -0.82 16.03
CA SER A 65 -11.35 -0.50 15.53
C SER A 65 -11.12 -1.06 14.12
N PHE A 66 -11.49 -2.32 13.89
CA PHE A 66 -11.34 -2.92 12.56
C PHE A 66 -12.15 -2.19 11.48
N ARG A 67 -13.35 -1.67 11.83
CA ARG A 67 -14.13 -0.82 10.93
C ARG A 67 -13.41 0.49 10.57
N HIS A 68 -12.75 1.14 11.53
CA HIS A 68 -11.96 2.34 11.23
C HIS A 68 -10.75 2.02 10.35
N PHE A 69 -10.05 0.90 10.60
CA PHE A 69 -9.01 0.39 9.70
C PHE A 69 -9.55 0.23 8.27
N LEU A 70 -10.69 -0.46 8.10
CA LEU A 70 -11.29 -0.68 6.79
C LEU A 70 -11.70 0.62 6.10
N CYS A 71 -12.25 1.60 6.83
CA CYS A 71 -12.54 2.92 6.26
C CYS A 71 -11.27 3.62 5.77
N CYS A 72 -10.22 3.68 6.61
CA CYS A 72 -8.96 4.32 6.26
C CYS A 72 -8.28 3.63 5.07
N ILE A 73 -8.23 2.30 5.04
CA ILE A 73 -7.54 1.57 3.97
C ILE A 73 -8.29 1.64 2.64
N VAL A 74 -9.63 1.72 2.66
CA VAL A 74 -10.45 1.98 1.46
C VAL A 74 -10.17 3.38 0.91
N LEU A 75 -10.15 4.40 1.79
CA LEU A 75 -9.82 5.77 1.37
C LEU A 75 -8.39 5.88 0.86
N TRP A 76 -7.44 5.23 1.54
CA TRP A 76 -6.05 5.15 1.09
C TRP A 76 -5.96 4.51 -0.29
N ASN A 77 -6.65 3.40 -0.52
CA ASN A 77 -6.58 2.70 -1.80
C ASN A 77 -7.11 3.57 -2.96
N ILE A 78 -8.20 4.31 -2.73
CA ILE A 78 -8.76 5.26 -3.71
C ILE A 78 -7.74 6.36 -4.04
N ILE A 79 -7.12 6.97 -3.04
CA ILE A 79 -6.14 8.05 -3.28
C ILE A 79 -4.88 7.53 -3.97
N THR A 80 -4.43 6.31 -3.66
CA THR A 80 -3.28 5.66 -4.31
C THR A 80 -3.57 5.35 -5.78
N ILE A 81 -4.72 4.74 -6.11
CA ILE A 81 -5.17 4.53 -7.50
C ILE A 81 -5.16 5.86 -8.27
N THR A 82 -5.75 6.89 -7.66
CA THR A 82 -5.85 8.23 -8.26
C THR A 82 -4.46 8.84 -8.50
N GLY A 83 -3.56 8.75 -7.52
CA GLY A 83 -2.20 9.27 -7.63
C GLY A 83 -1.40 8.60 -8.75
N HIS A 84 -1.51 7.28 -8.88
CA HIS A 84 -0.87 6.55 -9.98
C HIS A 84 -1.41 6.91 -11.35
N TRP A 85 -2.73 7.12 -11.46
CA TRP A 85 -3.34 7.55 -12.72
C TRP A 85 -2.89 8.97 -13.11
N LEU A 86 -2.86 9.88 -12.14
CA LEU A 86 -2.42 11.25 -12.34
C LEU A 86 -0.92 11.35 -12.66
N ASP A 87 -0.08 10.45 -12.15
CA ASP A 87 1.38 10.46 -12.43
C ASP A 87 1.71 10.41 -13.93
N GLY A 88 0.87 9.74 -14.73
CA GLY A 88 1.00 9.72 -16.19
C GLY A 88 0.45 10.96 -16.91
N MET A 89 -0.29 11.82 -16.19
CA MET A 89 -0.93 13.02 -16.73
C MET A 89 -0.21 14.31 -16.34
N ILE A 90 0.52 14.32 -15.22
CA ILE A 90 1.21 15.51 -14.74
C ILE A 90 2.38 15.86 -15.68
N PRO A 91 2.43 17.10 -16.22
CA PRO A 91 3.53 17.56 -17.05
C PRO A 91 4.89 17.49 -16.33
N PRO A 92 5.97 17.00 -16.97
CA PRO A 92 7.28 16.88 -16.34
C PRO A 92 7.88 18.20 -15.82
N ASP A 93 7.50 19.33 -16.42
CA ASP A 93 7.91 20.69 -16.05
C ASP A 93 7.28 21.19 -14.75
N HIS A 94 6.24 20.54 -14.24
CA HIS A 94 5.71 20.81 -12.89
C HIS A 94 6.67 20.32 -11.79
N PHE A 95 7.62 19.44 -12.11
CA PHE A 95 8.65 18.97 -11.17
C PHE A 95 9.92 19.82 -11.30
N ILE A 96 10.19 20.62 -10.28
CA ILE A 96 11.41 21.42 -10.22
C ILE A 96 12.55 20.51 -9.73
N LYS A 97 13.56 20.34 -10.57
CA LYS A 97 14.70 19.44 -10.32
C LYS A 97 16.00 20.21 -10.17
N SER A 98 16.84 19.79 -9.24
CA SER A 98 18.24 20.18 -9.12
C SER A 98 19.10 18.95 -9.45
N GLY A 99 19.56 18.86 -10.69
CA GLY A 99 20.19 17.63 -11.21
C GLY A 99 19.17 16.50 -11.36
N THR A 100 19.43 15.35 -10.72
CA THR A 100 18.53 14.18 -10.74
C THR A 100 17.47 14.20 -9.63
N ILE A 101 17.54 15.18 -8.71
CA ILE A 101 16.70 15.23 -7.52
C ILE A 101 15.56 16.22 -7.74
N THR A 102 14.32 15.77 -7.55
CA THR A 102 13.15 16.66 -7.46
C THR A 102 13.19 17.39 -6.13
N THR A 103 13.28 18.73 -6.17
CA THR A 103 13.37 19.58 -4.96
C THR A 103 12.03 20.19 -4.58
N SER A 104 11.16 20.45 -5.56
CA SER A 104 9.83 20.99 -5.33
C SER A 104 8.86 20.62 -6.46
N TYR A 105 7.58 20.83 -6.19
CA TYR A 105 6.49 20.56 -7.12
C TYR A 105 5.62 21.81 -7.24
N GLN A 106 5.36 22.25 -8.46
CA GLN A 106 4.54 23.42 -8.75
C GLN A 106 3.08 23.02 -8.91
N VAL A 107 2.20 23.64 -8.13
CA VAL A 107 0.75 23.44 -8.19
C VAL A 107 0.13 24.55 -9.03
N ASN A 108 -0.24 24.22 -10.27
CA ASN A 108 -0.81 25.17 -11.23
C ASN A 108 -2.34 25.05 -11.33
N GLY A 109 -2.93 23.96 -10.83
CA GLY A 109 -4.37 23.79 -10.81
C GLY A 109 -4.90 22.68 -9.88
N PRO A 110 -6.22 22.41 -9.92
CA PRO A 110 -6.86 21.43 -9.05
C PRO A 110 -6.31 20.00 -9.21
N LEU A 111 -5.95 19.59 -10.42
CA LEU A 111 -5.36 18.26 -10.67
C LEU A 111 -3.99 18.11 -10.00
N ASP A 112 -3.16 19.16 -10.04
CA ASP A 112 -1.87 19.16 -9.35
C ASP A 112 -2.06 19.09 -7.83
N LEU A 113 -3.09 19.75 -7.29
CA LEU A 113 -3.41 19.67 -5.87
C LEU A 113 -3.84 18.26 -5.47
N VAL A 114 -4.67 17.60 -6.27
CA VAL A 114 -5.08 16.20 -6.03
C VAL A 114 -3.87 15.26 -6.13
N PHE A 115 -3.02 15.45 -7.14
CA PHE A 115 -1.77 14.69 -7.27
C PHE A 115 -0.86 14.89 -6.07
N TYR A 116 -0.63 16.14 -5.64
CA TYR A 116 0.19 16.44 -4.47
C TYR A 116 -0.40 15.83 -3.20
N ALA A 117 -1.71 15.96 -2.99
CA ALA A 117 -2.40 15.33 -1.87
C ALA A 117 -2.26 13.80 -1.87
N SER A 118 -2.23 13.17 -3.05
CA SER A 118 -2.02 11.72 -3.15
C SER A 118 -0.64 11.26 -2.69
N ARG A 119 0.36 12.15 -2.68
CA ARG A 119 1.71 11.85 -2.13
C ARG A 119 1.74 11.93 -0.60
N LEU A 120 0.69 12.43 0.04
CA LEU A 120 0.52 12.49 1.49
C LEU A 120 -0.33 11.31 2.01
N ASP A 121 -0.33 10.19 1.29
CA ASP A 121 -1.10 8.98 1.56
C ASP A 121 -0.85 8.38 2.96
N HIS A 122 0.31 8.66 3.55
CA HIS A 122 0.68 8.25 4.91
C HIS A 122 -0.29 8.78 5.97
N PHE A 123 -0.96 9.92 5.74
CA PHE A 123 -2.02 10.41 6.64
C PHE A 123 -3.22 9.47 6.75
N LEU A 124 -3.41 8.57 5.78
CA LEU A 124 -4.44 7.52 5.82
C LEU A 124 -3.85 6.17 6.21
N LEU A 125 -2.67 5.84 5.69
CA LEU A 125 -2.07 4.51 5.89
C LEU A 125 -1.62 4.27 7.34
N VAL A 126 -0.95 5.25 7.95
CA VAL A 126 -0.46 5.15 9.34
C VAL A 126 -1.61 4.95 10.33
N PRO A 127 -2.68 5.77 10.34
CA PRO A 127 -3.81 5.54 11.24
C PRO A 127 -4.56 4.25 10.90
N ALA A 128 -4.62 3.80 9.64
CA ALA A 128 -5.20 2.51 9.28
C ALA A 128 -4.51 1.37 10.07
N PHE A 129 -3.18 1.29 10.01
CA PHE A 129 -2.44 0.24 10.70
C PHE A 129 -2.50 0.37 12.23
N LEU A 130 -2.57 1.59 12.77
CA LEU A 130 -2.85 1.78 14.20
C LEU A 130 -4.21 1.17 14.59
N PHE A 131 -5.26 1.41 13.81
CA PHE A 131 -6.58 0.82 14.07
C PHE A 131 -6.58 -0.70 13.91
N LEU A 132 -5.81 -1.25 12.97
CA LEU A 132 -5.64 -2.69 12.83
C LEU A 132 -4.98 -3.30 14.06
N LEU A 133 -3.87 -2.70 14.53
CA LEU A 133 -3.19 -3.13 15.75
C LEU A 133 -4.13 -3.12 16.96
N LEU A 134 -4.90 -2.04 17.14
CA LEU A 134 -5.89 -1.93 18.21
C LEU A 134 -6.99 -2.99 18.12
N ALA A 135 -7.42 -3.36 16.91
CA ALA A 135 -8.40 -4.43 16.72
C ALA A 135 -7.84 -5.78 17.16
N LEU A 136 -6.63 -6.12 16.69
CA LEU A 136 -5.93 -7.37 17.02
C LEU A 136 -5.69 -7.52 18.52
N GLN A 137 -5.19 -6.46 19.18
CA GLN A 137 -4.98 -6.45 20.63
C GLN A 137 -6.27 -6.64 21.44
N ARG A 138 -7.40 -6.15 20.93
CA ARG A 138 -8.69 -6.30 21.62
C ARG A 138 -9.26 -7.70 21.46
N TRP A 139 -9.13 -8.31 20.27
CA TRP A 139 -9.51 -9.71 20.08
C TRP A 139 -8.62 -10.66 20.87
N SER A 140 -7.31 -10.40 20.96
CA SER A 140 -6.41 -11.29 21.73
C SER A 140 -6.67 -11.31 23.23
N ARG A 141 -7.27 -10.23 23.78
CA ARG A 141 -7.60 -10.11 25.21
C ARG A 141 -8.99 -10.68 25.55
N HIS A 142 -9.84 -10.86 24.55
CA HIS A 142 -11.21 -11.36 24.69
C HIS A 142 -11.54 -12.27 23.49
N PRO A 143 -11.02 -13.52 23.50
CA PRO A 143 -11.33 -14.51 22.46
C PRO A 143 -12.82 -14.87 22.42
#